data_AF-A0A7X6X2L7-F1
#
_entry.id   AF-A0A7X6X2L7-F1
#
_cell.length_a   1.000
_cell.length_b   1.000
_cell.length_c   1.000
_cell.angle_alpha   90.00
_cell.angle_beta   90.00
_cell.angle_gamma   90.00
#
_symmetry.space_group_name_H-M   'P 1'
#
loop_
_entity.id
_entity.type
_entity.pdbx_description
1 polymer ?
#
loop_
_entity_poly.entity_id
_entity_poly.type
_entity_poly.pdbx_seq_one_letter_code
_entity_poly.pdbx_strand_id
1 'polypeptide(L)'
;AKGYELAAQEPEKAAEILLDNAPELDANLVKASQEWLAPRYQDDAPYWGYQDLRIWEDYSSWMYERGLLEKDIDAAAAFTNDFLPGVQ
;
A
#
# COMPACT_ATOMS: atom_id res chain seq x y z
N ALA A 1 0.13 -6.79 -9.75
CA ALA A 1 0.72 -5.44 -9.77
C ALA A 1 0.09 -4.54 -10.85
N LYS A 2 -0.11 -5.01 -12.10
CA LYS A 2 -0.75 -4.28 -13.23
C LYS A 2 -1.74 -3.15 -12.94
N GLY A 3 -2.74 -3.34 -12.07
CA GLY A 3 -3.72 -2.29 -11.75
C GLY A 3 -3.10 -1.06 -11.09
N TYR A 4 -2.20 -1.25 -10.13
CA TYR A 4 -1.48 -0.15 -9.48
C TYR A 4 -0.36 0.42 -10.34
N GLU A 5 0.24 -0.39 -11.23
CA GLU A 5 1.16 0.13 -12.27
C GLU A 5 0.44 1.12 -13.18
N LEU A 6 -0.78 0.77 -13.65
CA LEU A 6 -1.62 1.71 -14.41
C LEU A 6 -1.96 2.94 -13.57
N ALA A 7 -2.32 2.76 -12.30
CA ALA A 7 -2.68 3.86 -11.41
C ALA A 7 -1.52 4.82 -11.10
N ALA A 8 -0.28 4.33 -11.13
CA ALA A 8 0.92 5.14 -10.98
C ALA A 8 1.33 5.84 -12.28
N GLN A 9 1.15 5.20 -13.44
CA GLN A 9 1.56 5.72 -14.75
C GLN A 9 0.51 6.64 -15.39
N GLU A 10 -0.77 6.37 -15.18
CA GLU A 10 -1.92 7.08 -15.75
C GLU A 10 -2.90 7.50 -14.63
N PRO A 11 -2.51 8.40 -13.70
CA PRO A 11 -3.33 8.72 -12.53
C PRO A 11 -4.71 9.31 -12.88
N GLU A 12 -4.80 10.15 -13.90
CA GLU A 12 -6.10 10.72 -14.32
C GLU A 12 -7.07 9.61 -14.76
N LYS A 13 -6.59 8.66 -15.58
CA LYS A 13 -7.38 7.52 -16.04
C LYS A 13 -7.79 6.58 -14.91
N ALA A 14 -6.91 6.35 -13.94
CA ALA A 14 -7.25 5.56 -12.76
C ALA A 14 -8.32 6.25 -11.89
N ALA A 15 -8.25 7.57 -11.74
CA ALA A 15 -9.28 8.36 -11.07
C ALA A 15 -10.63 8.27 -11.80
N GLU A 16 -10.64 8.35 -13.13
CA GLU A 16 -11.85 8.17 -13.94
C GLU A 16 -12.46 6.79 -13.78
N ILE A 17 -11.65 5.72 -13.85
CA ILE A 17 -12.12 4.34 -13.62
C ILE A 17 -12.75 4.19 -12.24
N LEU A 18 -12.18 4.81 -11.20
CA LEU A 18 -12.76 4.80 -9.87
C LEU A 18 -14.10 5.53 -9.83
N LEU A 19 -14.19 6.73 -10.40
CA LEU A 19 -15.42 7.53 -10.44
C LEU A 19 -16.53 6.87 -11.25
N ASP A 20 -16.21 6.12 -12.31
CA ASP A 20 -17.18 5.35 -13.08
C ASP A 20 -17.82 4.23 -12.24
N ASN A 21 -17.09 3.66 -11.29
CA ASN A 21 -17.55 2.56 -10.44
C ASN A 21 -18.07 3.03 -9.06
N ALA A 22 -17.68 4.22 -8.62
CA ALA A 22 -18.09 4.86 -7.37
C ALA A 22 -18.44 6.35 -7.61
N PRO A 23 -19.54 6.61 -8.35
CA PRO A 23 -19.90 7.96 -8.80
C PRO A 23 -20.33 8.91 -7.68
N GLU A 24 -20.57 8.40 -6.47
CA GLU A 24 -20.88 9.19 -5.28
C GLU A 24 -19.68 9.93 -4.69
N LEU A 25 -18.45 9.61 -5.14
CA LEU A 25 -17.23 10.26 -4.65
C LEU A 25 -17.06 11.67 -5.21
N ASP A 26 -16.40 12.54 -4.45
CA ASP A 26 -16.03 13.87 -4.93
C ASP A 26 -14.93 13.76 -6.00
N ALA A 27 -15.28 14.13 -7.24
CA ALA A 27 -14.38 13.97 -8.38
C ALA A 27 -13.08 14.78 -8.27
N ASN A 28 -13.15 15.98 -7.68
CA ASN A 28 -11.96 16.82 -7.53
C ASN A 28 -11.00 16.21 -6.50
N LEU A 29 -11.54 15.71 -5.39
CA LEU A 29 -10.78 15.01 -4.36
C LEU A 29 -10.13 13.74 -4.92
N VAL A 30 -10.90 12.93 -5.67
CA VAL A 30 -10.37 11.68 -6.24
C VAL A 30 -9.22 11.95 -7.20
N LYS A 31 -9.35 12.91 -8.12
CA LYS A 31 -8.27 13.28 -9.05
C LYS A 31 -7.02 13.77 -8.33
N ALA A 32 -7.19 14.71 -7.39
CA ALA A 32 -6.07 15.24 -6.60
C ALA A 32 -5.38 14.15 -5.75
N SER A 33 -6.17 13.25 -5.15
CA SER A 33 -5.67 12.11 -4.38
C SER A 33 -4.87 11.16 -5.27
N GLN A 34 -5.38 10.86 -6.46
CA GLN A 34 -4.73 9.92 -7.38
C GLN A 34 -3.40 10.46 -7.90
N GLU A 35 -3.32 11.75 -8.23
CA GLU A 35 -2.05 12.43 -8.58
C GLU A 35 -1.04 12.38 -7.43
N TRP A 36 -1.51 12.58 -6.18
CA TRP A 36 -0.65 12.50 -5.01
C TRP A 36 -0.17 11.07 -4.72
N LEU A 37 -1.03 10.06 -4.89
CA LEU A 37 -0.69 8.66 -4.62
C LEU A 37 0.18 8.03 -5.71
N ALA A 38 0.10 8.50 -6.95
CA ALA A 38 0.81 7.93 -8.10
C ALA A 38 2.30 7.62 -7.85
N PRO A 39 3.12 8.56 -7.32
CA PRO A 39 4.53 8.25 -7.03
C PRO A 39 4.74 7.38 -5.78
N ARG A 40 3.71 7.14 -4.96
CA ARG A 40 3.81 6.54 -3.61
C ARG A 40 3.35 5.09 -3.53
N TYR A 41 2.65 4.56 -4.54
CA TYR A 41 2.17 3.18 -4.49
C TYR A 41 3.28 2.13 -4.43
N GLN A 42 4.41 2.41 -5.09
CA GLN A 42 5.64 1.62 -4.97
C GLN A 42 6.71 2.42 -4.21
N ASP A 43 6.84 3.72 -4.50
CA ASP A 43 7.86 4.60 -3.93
C ASP A 43 9.28 3.98 -4.04
N ASP A 44 9.98 3.79 -2.93
CA ASP A 44 11.32 3.21 -2.84
C ASP A 44 11.33 1.67 -2.73
N ALA A 45 10.16 1.03 -2.72
CA ALA A 45 10.06 -0.42 -2.67
C ALA A 45 10.59 -1.07 -3.96
N PRO A 46 11.19 -2.28 -3.88
CA PRO A 46 11.72 -2.97 -5.05
C PRO A 46 10.65 -3.32 -6.10
N TYR A 47 9.41 -3.53 -5.65
CA TYR A 47 8.24 -3.75 -6.49
C TYR A 47 6.97 -3.41 -5.72
N TRP A 48 5.88 -3.12 -6.45
CA TRP A 48 4.59 -2.84 -5.86
C TRP A 48 4.12 -3.96 -4.92
N GLY A 49 3.60 -3.56 -3.74
CA GLY A 49 3.02 -4.45 -2.75
C GLY A 49 4.04 -5.15 -1.83
N TYR A 50 5.34 -4.96 -2.06
CA TYR A 50 6.39 -5.50 -1.19
C TYR A 50 6.20 -5.01 0.25
N GLN A 51 6.26 -5.94 1.19
CA GLN A 51 6.29 -5.65 2.61
C GLN A 51 7.70 -5.91 3.17
N ASP A 52 8.27 -4.90 3.84
CA ASP A 52 9.55 -5.02 4.55
C ASP A 52 9.30 -5.56 5.97
N LEU A 53 9.97 -6.66 6.30
CA LEU A 53 9.90 -7.28 7.63
C LEU A 53 10.22 -6.30 8.76
N ARG A 54 11.19 -5.40 8.54
CA ARG A 54 11.62 -4.45 9.56
C ARG A 54 10.50 -3.48 9.97
N ILE A 55 9.63 -3.10 9.04
CA ILE A 55 8.49 -2.23 9.36
C ILE A 55 7.53 -2.92 10.33
N TRP A 56 7.31 -4.23 10.15
CA TRP A 56 6.48 -5.03 11.04
C TRP A 56 7.14 -5.21 12.41
N GLU A 57 8.43 -5.54 12.44
CA GLU A 57 9.21 -5.71 13.68
C GLU A 57 9.28 -4.41 14.49
N ASP A 58 9.58 -3.29 13.84
CA ASP A 58 9.69 -1.97 14.49
C ASP A 58 8.35 -1.55 15.09
N TYR A 59 7.26 -1.75 14.36
CA TYR A 59 5.92 -1.39 14.82
C TYR A 59 5.43 -2.28 15.96
N SER A 60 5.61 -3.61 15.86
CA SER A 60 5.21 -4.53 16.93
C SER A 60 6.05 -4.33 18.19
N SER A 61 7.36 -4.13 18.05
CA SER A 61 8.26 -3.84 19.17
C SER A 61 7.86 -2.55 19.87
N TRP A 62 7.63 -1.47 19.11
CA TRP A 62 7.15 -0.22 19.68
C TRP A 62 5.83 -0.39 20.46
N MET A 63 4.86 -1.12 19.91
CA MET A 63 3.60 -1.37 20.62
C MET A 63 3.81 -2.19 21.91
N TYR A 64 4.67 -3.20 21.87
CA TYR A 64 4.97 -4.04 23.02
C TYR A 64 5.69 -3.24 24.13
N GLU A 65 6.71 -2.45 23.78
CA GLU A 65 7.44 -1.57 24.71
C GLU A 65 6.53 -0.53 25.37
N ARG A 66 5.49 -0.08 24.67
CA ARG A 66 4.49 0.85 25.19
C ARG A 66 3.39 0.17 26.02
N GLY A 67 3.42 -1.16 26.16
CA GLY A 67 2.39 -1.93 26.86
C GLY A 67 1.05 -1.94 26.13
N LEU A 68 1.03 -1.66 24.82
CA LEU A 68 -0.17 -1.73 23.97
C LEU A 68 -0.46 -3.17 23.53
N LEU A 69 0.54 -4.06 23.61
CA LEU A 69 0.40 -5.49 23.37
C LEU A 69 0.74 -6.26 24.64
N GLU A 70 -0.08 -7.27 24.95
CA GLU A 70 0.16 -8.18 26.08
C GLU A 70 1.35 -9.11 25.82
N LYS A 71 1.62 -9.41 24.56
CA LYS A 71 2.71 -10.28 24.10
C LYS A 71 3.29 -9.79 22.80
N ASP A 72 4.55 -10.14 22.57
CA ASP A 72 5.23 -9.87 21.32
C ASP A 72 4.60 -10.63 20.13
N ILE A 73 4.79 -10.10 18.93
CA ILE A 73 4.25 -10.64 17.67
C ILE A 73 5.42 -11.16 16.83
N ASP A 74 5.28 -12.38 16.32
CA ASP A 74 6.16 -12.90 15.27
C ASP A 74 5.84 -12.20 13.94
N ALA A 75 6.61 -11.16 13.62
CA ALA A 75 6.43 -10.34 12.42
C ALA A 75 6.56 -11.16 11.12
N ALA A 76 7.41 -12.19 11.09
CA ALA A 76 7.60 -13.04 9.91
C ALA A 76 6.40 -13.95 9.64
N ALA A 77 5.61 -14.27 10.67
CA ALA A 77 4.34 -15.00 10.52
C ALA A 77 3.15 -14.09 10.18
N ALA A 78 3.31 -12.75 10.27
CA ALA A 78 2.22 -11.80 10.09
C ALA A 78 1.92 -11.48 8.62
N PHE A 79 2.88 -11.70 7.72
CA PHE A 79 2.70 -11.47 6.28
C PHE A 79 3.57 -12.42 5.44
N THR A 80 3.30 -12.47 4.15
CA THR A 80 4.19 -13.09 3.15
C THR A 80 4.18 -12.26 1.87
N ASN A 81 5.31 -12.24 1.18
CA ASN A 81 5.44 -11.67 -0.16
C ASN A 81 5.26 -12.72 -1.27
N ASP A 82 5.10 -14.01 -0.96
CA ASP A 82 5.16 -15.14 -1.92
C ASP A 82 4.14 -15.08 -3.06
N PHE A 83 3.04 -14.34 -2.86
CA PHE A 83 1.97 -14.19 -3.85
C PHE A 83 2.15 -12.97 -4.75
N LEU A 84 3.19 -12.16 -4.52
CA LEU A 84 3.46 -10.99 -5.33
C LEU A 84 4.18 -11.36 -6.63
N PRO A 85 3.84 -10.72 -7.75
CA PRO A 85 4.45 -11.04 -9.05
C PRO A 85 5.93 -10.65 -9.16
N GLY A 86 6.45 -9.86 -8.20
CA GLY A 86 7.86 -9.44 -8.13
C GLY A 86 8.78 -10.43 -7.41
N VAL A 87 8.24 -11.56 -6.93
CA VAL A 87 9.04 -12.67 -6.40
C VAL A 87 9.51 -13.52 -7.59
N GLN A 88 10.61 -13.10 -8.22
CA GLN A 88 11.37 -13.91 -9.17
C GLN A 88 12.83 -14.03 -8.74
#